data_AF-A0A914DM78-F1
#
_entry.id   AF-A0A914DM78-F1
#
_cell.length_a   1.000
_cell.length_b   1.000
_cell.length_c   1.000
_cell.angle_alpha   90.00
_cell.angle_beta   90.00
_cell.angle_gamma   90.00
#
_symmetry.space_group_name_H-M   'P 1'
#
loop_
_entity.id
_entity.type
_entity.pdbx_description
1 polymer ?
#
loop_
_entity_poly.entity_id
_entity_poly.type
_entity_poly.pdbx_seq_one_letter_code
_entity_poly.pdbx_strand_id
1 'polypeptide(L)'
;MLSVLASIAVSAVVIVLTTWRPWLTVLAVLCISWAICCITAFVLLLGWTINVFEATVIVLTIGLSFDYTLHIAVAYKSAPDFVVKEKVVYAIETVGAPVFMSAATNFLAGLALVCLRFSGGMVEVGGFNERNLPISNGAIERDEKSSTSEEKPLLDRDSFHTEFDTNAYLKDFYTNIDDPAMQMVLTFLPHIVARLPPQKTLLDFGAGPTIHVAVCFRNLVEHIYLADYLPQNREELCRWKSCQSTFDWSSPLKMIATHEGKNWTNLKKLEVETREKVSKILYCNAFENPAVQGPEHVVASFDIVNTIFTLEYCCNTLEEYQKAVKNVIDLVKPGGYFIMGGILEETWCSFGGRKFKCLYITKEFIFGCFRDAGLLVDEDKLCRYLEINGMFMICARKKGD
;
A
#
# COMPACT_ATOMS: atom_id res chain seq x y z
N MET A 1 -7.53 27.29 8.36
CA MET A 1 -7.75 28.68 8.84
C MET A 1 -7.74 28.78 10.37
N LEU A 2 -8.50 27.95 11.10
CA LEU A 2 -8.49 27.98 12.59
C LEU A 2 -7.09 27.71 13.19
N SER A 3 -6.34 26.75 12.63
CA SER A 3 -4.97 26.41 13.04
C SER A 3 -3.98 27.55 12.81
N VAL A 4 -4.12 28.28 11.71
CA VAL A 4 -3.26 29.42 11.36
C VAL A 4 -3.47 30.57 12.34
N LEU A 5 -4.72 30.90 12.65
CA LEU A 5 -5.06 31.93 13.63
C LEU A 5 -4.57 31.56 15.03
N ALA A 6 -4.72 30.29 15.41
CA ALA A 6 -4.19 29.78 16.69
C ALA A 6 -2.65 29.89 16.75
N SER A 7 -1.95 29.54 15.67
CA SER A 7 -0.49 29.65 15.59
C SER A 7 -0.03 31.10 15.73
N ILE A 8 -0.67 32.05 15.04
CA ILE A 8 -0.33 33.48 15.14
C ILE A 8 -0.56 33.99 16.56
N ALA A 9 -1.67 33.60 17.20
CA ALA A 9 -1.98 34.00 18.57
C ALA A 9 -0.95 33.46 19.57
N VAL A 10 -0.58 32.18 19.47
CA VAL A 10 0.44 31.57 20.35
C VAL A 10 1.81 32.22 20.12
N SER A 11 2.22 32.42 18.86
CA SER A 11 3.47 33.12 18.54
C SER A 11 3.50 34.54 19.09
N ALA A 12 2.40 35.29 19.00
CA ALA A 12 2.30 36.63 19.55
C ALA A 12 2.48 36.62 21.08
N VAL A 13 1.84 35.69 21.80
CA VAL A 13 2.00 35.53 23.25
C VAL A 13 3.45 35.21 23.62
N VAL A 14 4.09 34.26 22.93
CA VAL A 14 5.49 33.90 23.20
C VAL A 14 6.42 35.10 22.98
N ILE A 15 6.26 35.84 21.88
CA ILE A 15 7.10 37.00 21.57
C ILE A 15 6.87 38.15 22.56
N VAL A 16 5.64 38.37 23.02
CA VAL A 16 5.35 39.35 24.08
C VAL A 16 6.10 38.97 25.36
N LEU A 17 6.02 37.71 25.77
CA LEU A 17 6.64 37.20 27.00
C LEU A 17 8.17 37.19 26.95
N THR A 18 8.78 36.98 25.79
CA THR A 18 10.25 36.99 25.65
C THR A 18 10.81 38.40 25.47
N THR A 19 10.13 39.23 24.68
CA THR A 19 10.69 40.51 24.21
C THR A 19 10.35 41.66 25.15
N TRP A 20 9.17 41.70 25.78
CA TRP A 20 8.70 42.79 26.67
C TRP A 20 8.73 44.21 26.04
N ARG A 21 8.97 44.33 24.72
CA ARG A 21 8.96 45.61 23.98
C ARG A 21 7.88 45.56 22.90
N PRO A 22 6.80 46.36 23.02
CA PRO A 22 5.62 46.23 22.15
C PRO A 22 5.92 46.51 20.68
N TRP A 23 6.83 47.44 20.36
CA TRP A 23 7.19 47.77 18.97
C TRP A 23 7.89 46.61 18.26
N LEU A 24 8.82 45.93 18.94
CA LEU A 24 9.54 44.79 18.38
C LEU A 24 8.61 43.59 18.21
N THR A 25 7.66 43.41 19.14
CA THR A 25 6.60 42.40 19.02
C THR A 25 5.71 42.65 17.79
N VAL A 26 5.27 43.89 17.56
CA VAL A 26 4.43 44.22 16.40
C VAL A 26 5.16 43.93 15.09
N LEU A 27 6.43 44.34 14.98
CA LEU A 27 7.25 44.06 13.79
C LEU A 27 7.42 42.55 13.56
N ALA A 28 7.70 41.79 14.62
CA ALA A 28 7.86 40.34 14.54
C ALA A 28 6.56 39.64 14.09
N VAL A 29 5.41 40.02 14.65
CA VAL A 29 4.10 39.46 14.29
C VAL A 29 3.73 39.79 12.85
N LEU A 30 4.02 41.01 12.36
CA LEU A 30 3.80 41.39 10.97
C LEU A 30 4.66 40.54 10.02
N CYS A 31 5.92 40.29 10.36
CA CYS A 31 6.83 39.49 9.54
C CYS A 31 6.35 38.03 9.42
N ILE A 32 5.95 37.43 10.55
CA ILE A 32 5.40 36.06 10.58
C ILE A 32 4.09 35.97 9.80
N SER A 33 3.20 36.95 9.98
CA SER A 33 1.92 37.00 9.27
C SER A 33 2.13 37.10 7.76
N TRP A 34 3.08 37.94 7.30
CA TRP A 34 3.44 38.06 5.90
C TRP A 34 3.98 36.75 5.31
N ALA A 35 4.90 36.08 6.02
CA ALA A 35 5.47 34.81 5.59
C ALA A 35 4.38 33.73 5.43
N ILE A 36 3.47 33.59 6.41
CA ILE A 36 2.35 32.64 6.35
C ILE A 36 1.44 32.96 5.16
N CYS A 37 1.11 34.23 4.93
CA CYS A 37 0.30 34.65 3.78
C CYS A 37 0.97 34.28 2.44
N CYS A 38 2.27 34.52 2.29
CA CYS A 38 3.00 34.15 1.08
C CYS A 38 3.02 32.63 0.84
N ILE A 39 3.28 31.82 1.88
CA ILE A 39 3.30 30.36 1.79
C ILE A 39 1.92 29.82 1.39
N THR A 40 0.88 30.29 2.07
CA THR A 40 -0.50 29.86 1.78
C THR A 40 -0.97 30.31 0.41
N ALA A 41 -0.66 31.54 -0.02
CA ALA A 41 -0.98 32.02 -1.35
C ALA A 41 -0.26 31.22 -2.45
N PHE A 42 1.02 30.88 -2.25
CA PHE A 42 1.77 30.05 -3.20
C PHE A 42 1.15 28.65 -3.35
N VAL A 43 0.76 28.02 -2.25
CA VAL A 43 0.09 26.71 -2.26
C VAL A 43 -1.27 26.78 -2.96
N LEU A 44 -2.04 27.85 -2.74
CA LEU A 44 -3.33 28.06 -3.42
C LEU A 44 -3.17 28.34 -4.92
N LEU A 45 -2.15 29.11 -5.33
CA LEU A 45 -1.86 29.42 -6.73
C LEU A 45 -1.43 28.18 -7.53
N LEU A 46 -0.80 27.21 -6.88
CA LEU A 46 -0.41 25.95 -7.51
C LEU A 46 -1.54 24.91 -7.61
N GLY A 47 -2.74 25.21 -7.06
CA GLY A 47 -3.87 24.29 -7.09
C GLY A 47 -3.62 22.98 -6.33
N TRP A 48 -2.69 22.96 -5.38
CA TRP A 48 -2.31 21.77 -4.65
C TRP A 48 -3.36 21.38 -3.60
N THR A 49 -3.73 20.10 -3.58
CA THR A 49 -4.49 19.51 -2.48
C THR A 49 -3.59 19.33 -1.26
N ILE A 50 -3.98 19.91 -0.12
CA ILE A 50 -3.19 19.82 1.11
C ILE A 50 -3.37 18.42 1.72
N ASN A 51 -2.41 17.53 1.47
CA ASN A 51 -2.33 16.23 2.14
C ASN A 51 -1.47 16.32 3.41
N VAL A 52 -1.33 15.23 4.17
CA VAL A 52 -0.59 15.22 5.46
C VAL A 52 0.88 15.64 5.25
N PHE A 53 1.51 15.25 4.15
CA PHE A 53 2.87 15.64 3.80
C PHE A 53 3.01 17.15 3.52
N GLU A 54 2.14 17.70 2.67
CA GLU A 54 2.11 19.12 2.34
C GLU A 54 1.82 19.96 3.59
N ALA A 55 0.91 19.49 4.45
CA ALA A 55 0.65 20.10 5.74
C ALA A 55 1.89 20.09 6.64
N THR A 56 2.65 18.99 6.67
CA THR A 56 3.90 18.90 7.45
C THR A 56 4.94 19.88 6.94
N VAL A 57 5.13 19.98 5.61
CA VAL A 57 6.07 20.93 4.98
C VAL A 57 5.66 22.38 5.28
N ILE A 58 4.37 22.70 5.20
CA ILE A 58 3.85 24.03 5.53
C ILE A 58 4.10 24.35 7.00
N VAL A 59 3.82 23.42 7.93
CA VAL A 59 4.04 23.61 9.37
C VAL A 59 5.53 23.80 9.68
N LEU A 60 6.43 23.01 9.09
CA LEU A 60 7.88 23.17 9.26
C LEU A 60 8.37 24.54 8.77
N THR A 61 7.83 25.01 7.64
CA THR A 61 8.18 26.33 7.06
C THR A 61 7.70 27.48 7.96
N ILE A 62 6.51 27.36 8.54
CA ILE A 62 5.99 28.33 9.51
C ILE A 62 6.84 28.34 10.79
N GLY A 63 7.22 27.16 11.29
CA GLY A 63 8.08 27.01 12.46
C GLY A 63 9.44 27.68 12.28
N LEU A 64 10.07 27.50 11.12
CA LEU A 64 11.34 28.17 10.76
C LEU A 64 11.22 29.69 10.73
N SER A 65 10.13 30.22 10.16
CA SER A 65 9.90 31.67 10.08
C SER A 65 9.73 32.29 11.48
N PHE A 66 9.07 31.58 12.39
CA PHE A 66 8.92 31.96 13.79
C PHE A 66 10.26 31.94 14.52
N ASP A 67 11.02 30.85 14.40
CA ASP A 67 12.31 30.66 15.06
C ASP A 67 13.32 31.74 14.65
N TYR A 68 13.41 32.02 13.35
CA TYR A 68 14.25 33.09 12.79
C TYR A 68 13.89 34.46 13.37
N THR A 69 12.60 34.80 13.36
CA THR A 69 12.12 36.10 13.83
C THR A 69 12.34 36.28 15.33
N LEU A 70 12.09 35.23 16.13
CA LEU A 70 12.25 35.26 17.58
C LEU A 70 13.72 35.43 17.97
N HIS A 71 14.61 34.66 17.37
CA HIS A 71 16.03 34.68 17.69
C HIS A 71 16.69 36.01 17.33
N ILE A 72 16.33 36.61 16.19
CA ILE A 72 16.78 37.96 15.84
C ILE A 72 16.20 39.00 16.79
N ALA A 73 14.91 38.90 17.16
CA ALA A 73 14.29 39.83 18.09
C ALA A 73 14.95 39.78 19.49
N VAL A 74 15.28 38.58 19.98
CA VAL A 74 15.98 38.40 21.25
C VAL A 74 17.41 38.91 21.18
N ALA A 75 18.17 38.62 20.12
CA ALA A 75 19.54 39.12 19.98
C ALA A 75 19.59 40.65 19.78
N TYR A 76 18.62 41.22 19.07
CA TYR A 76 18.46 42.67 18.96
C TYR A 76 18.15 43.33 20.32
N LYS A 77 17.37 42.66 21.17
CA LYS A 77 17.10 43.11 22.55
C LYS A 77 18.34 43.00 23.44
N SER A 78 19.12 41.94 23.31
CA SER A 78 20.33 41.69 24.09
C SER A 78 21.55 42.49 23.61
N ALA A 79 21.43 43.19 22.47
CA ALA A 79 22.49 44.06 21.96
C ALA A 79 22.78 45.19 22.96
N PRO A 80 24.07 45.50 23.22
CA PRO A 80 24.49 46.69 23.98
C PRO A 80 23.91 47.98 23.40
N ASP A 81 23.94 49.08 24.16
CA ASP A 81 23.37 50.38 23.74
C ASP A 81 24.16 51.07 22.60
N PHE A 82 24.02 50.48 21.42
CA PHE A 82 24.55 50.94 20.15
C PHE A 82 23.52 51.73 19.34
N VAL A 83 23.98 52.37 18.25
CA VAL A 83 23.10 52.94 17.23
C VAL A 83 22.30 51.82 16.56
N VAL A 84 21.07 52.09 16.12
CA VAL A 84 20.15 51.07 15.55
C VAL A 84 20.82 50.17 14.50
N LYS A 85 21.66 50.73 13.63
CA LYS A 85 22.39 49.99 12.59
C LYS A 85 23.33 48.93 13.19
N GLU A 86 24.05 49.28 14.25
CA GLU A 86 24.99 48.40 14.94
C GLU A 86 24.26 47.32 15.73
N LYS A 87 23.09 47.61 16.31
CA LYS A 87 22.23 46.61 16.95
C LYS A 87 21.73 45.54 15.97
N VAL A 88 21.42 45.94 14.72
CA VAL A 88 21.01 44.99 13.66
C VAL A 88 22.19 44.11 13.24
N VAL A 89 23.37 44.71 13.02
CA VAL A 89 24.58 43.95 12.66
C VAL A 89 24.93 42.93 13.75
N TYR A 90 24.91 43.35 15.02
CA TYR A 90 25.15 42.46 16.16
C TYR A 90 24.17 41.28 16.20
N ALA A 91 22.88 41.52 15.97
CA ALA A 91 21.87 40.46 15.97
C ALA A 91 22.09 39.45 14.83
N ILE A 92 22.47 39.92 13.63
CA ILE A 92 22.76 39.07 12.47
C ILE A 92 24.04 38.26 12.69
N GLU A 93 25.11 38.88 13.21
CA GLU A 93 26.37 38.18 13.47
C GLU A 93 26.25 37.12 14.57
N THR A 94 25.45 37.40 15.61
CA THR A 94 25.28 36.50 16.76
C THR A 94 24.42 35.28 16.40
N VAL A 95 23.39 35.45 15.57
CA VAL A 95 22.36 34.42 15.38
C VAL A 95 22.19 33.95 13.93
N GLY A 96 22.80 34.63 12.97
CA GLY A 96 22.66 34.31 11.55
C GLY A 96 23.14 32.91 11.19
N ALA A 97 24.34 32.52 11.63
CA ALA A 97 24.91 31.20 11.33
C ALA A 97 24.12 30.03 11.98
N PRO A 98 23.78 30.06 13.28
CA PRO A 98 22.96 29.02 13.90
C PRO A 98 21.60 28.84 13.22
N VAL A 99 20.90 29.93 12.91
CA VAL A 99 19.56 29.84 12.32
C VAL A 99 19.63 29.40 10.86
N PHE A 100 20.65 29.80 10.11
CA PHE A 100 20.86 29.28 8.75
C PHE A 100 21.09 27.77 8.74
N MET A 101 21.87 27.24 9.68
CA MET A 101 22.07 25.80 9.83
C MET A 101 20.78 25.05 10.19
N SER A 102 19.94 25.65 11.05
CA SER A 102 18.59 25.14 11.36
C SER A 102 17.69 25.13 10.11
N ALA A 103 17.74 26.18 9.27
CA ALA A 103 17.00 26.23 8.02
C ALA A 103 17.48 25.16 7.02
N ALA A 104 18.79 24.99 6.86
CA ALA A 104 19.37 24.01 5.94
C ALA A 104 19.03 22.57 6.34
N THR A 105 19.08 22.24 7.62
CA THR A 105 18.74 20.90 8.13
C THR A 105 17.25 20.59 7.94
N ASN A 106 16.36 21.53 8.24
CA ASN A 106 14.93 21.38 8.01
C ASN A 106 14.59 21.30 6.51
N PHE A 107 15.31 22.04 5.65
CA PHE A 107 15.18 21.92 4.19
C PHE A 107 15.60 20.54 3.70
N LEU A 108 16.73 20.00 4.16
CA LEU A 108 17.19 18.65 3.82
C LEU A 108 16.20 17.58 4.31
N ALA A 109 15.63 17.74 5.50
CA ALA A 109 14.59 16.86 6.02
C ALA A 109 13.33 16.93 5.13
N GLY A 110 12.88 18.12 4.77
CA GLY A 110 11.75 18.31 3.85
C GLY A 110 12.01 17.69 2.47
N LEU A 111 13.22 17.86 1.92
CA LEU A 111 13.63 17.25 0.66
C LEU A 111 13.64 15.72 0.76
N ALA A 112 14.17 15.16 1.86
CA ALA A 112 14.16 13.72 2.09
C ALA A 112 12.73 13.16 2.20
N LEU A 113 11.81 13.87 2.87
CA LEU A 113 10.40 13.49 2.94
C LEU A 113 9.75 13.47 1.54
N VAL A 114 10.04 14.48 0.71
CA VAL A 114 9.55 14.54 -0.68
C VAL A 114 10.17 13.43 -1.54
N CYS A 115 11.47 13.18 -1.42
CA CYS A 115 12.14 12.08 -2.14
C CYS A 115 11.56 10.72 -1.73
N LEU A 116 11.31 10.47 -0.43
CA LEU A 116 10.69 9.24 0.04
C LEU A 116 9.28 9.03 -0.49
N ARG A 117 8.52 10.12 -0.73
CA ARG A 117 7.24 10.04 -1.42
C ARG A 117 7.39 9.60 -2.88
N PHE A 118 8.33 10.17 -3.61
CA PHE A 118 8.61 9.77 -4.99
C PHE A 118 9.23 8.36 -5.09
N SER A 119 9.88 7.88 -4.02
CA SER A 119 10.46 6.54 -3.93
C SER A 119 9.55 5.50 -3.26
N GLY A 120 8.27 5.82 -2.98
CA GLY A 120 7.30 4.88 -2.40
C GLY A 120 7.59 4.42 -0.97
N GLY A 121 8.46 5.11 -0.23
CA GLY A 121 9.07 4.65 1.02
C GLY A 121 8.33 4.98 2.32
N MET A 122 7.13 5.58 2.28
CA MET A 122 6.40 5.94 3.50
C MET A 122 4.90 5.66 3.38
N VAL A 123 4.41 4.78 4.26
CA VAL A 123 3.00 4.49 4.48
C VAL A 123 2.46 5.52 5.47
N GLU A 124 1.43 6.28 5.07
CA GLU A 124 0.68 7.14 6.00
C GLU A 124 -0.01 6.27 7.06
N VAL A 125 0.39 6.43 8.32
CA VAL A 125 -0.32 5.92 9.49
C VAL A 125 -1.24 7.02 9.99
N GLY A 126 -2.52 6.98 9.60
CA GLY A 126 -3.60 7.60 10.35
C GLY A 126 -4.57 8.48 9.56
N GLY A 127 -5.81 7.99 9.46
CA GLY A 127 -7.03 8.80 9.41
C GLY A 127 -7.31 9.56 8.12
N PHE A 128 -7.72 8.87 7.07
CA PHE A 128 -8.16 9.51 5.84
C PHE A 128 -9.66 9.79 5.87
N ASN A 129 -10.01 11.08 5.92
CA ASN A 129 -11.36 11.58 5.73
C ASN A 129 -11.59 11.75 4.24
N GLU A 130 -12.62 11.09 3.72
CA GLU A 130 -13.08 11.22 2.35
C GLU A 130 -13.50 12.66 2.07
N ARG A 131 -12.79 13.32 1.15
CA ARG A 131 -13.36 14.08 0.03
C ARG A 131 -12.29 14.86 -0.73
N ASN A 132 -12.33 14.67 -2.05
CA ASN A 132 -11.73 15.49 -3.10
C ASN A 132 -10.24 15.30 -3.37
N LEU A 133 -9.97 14.29 -4.20
CA LEU A 133 -8.86 14.29 -5.16
C LEU A 133 -9.44 13.92 -6.54
N PRO A 134 -8.89 14.47 -7.63
CA PRO A 134 -9.54 14.51 -8.91
C PRO A 134 -9.72 13.11 -9.46
N ILE A 135 -10.87 12.87 -10.10
CA ILE A 135 -11.07 11.74 -11.01
C ILE A 135 -10.05 11.94 -12.14
N SER A 136 -8.86 11.39 -11.96
CA SER A 136 -7.94 11.14 -13.06
C SER A 136 -8.48 9.89 -13.72
N ASN A 137 -9.21 10.09 -14.83
CA ASN A 137 -9.36 9.07 -15.85
C ASN A 137 -7.97 8.79 -16.44
N GLY A 138 -7.15 8.05 -15.68
CA GLY A 138 -5.89 7.51 -16.12
C GLY A 138 -6.15 6.25 -16.93
N ALA A 139 -6.84 6.40 -18.06
CA ALA A 139 -6.70 5.46 -19.15
C ALA A 139 -5.21 5.43 -19.49
N ILE A 140 -4.56 4.31 -19.20
CA ILE A 140 -3.17 4.07 -19.60
C ILE A 140 -3.17 4.00 -21.13
N GLU A 141 -2.80 5.10 -21.77
CA GLU A 141 -2.31 5.11 -23.14
C GLU A 141 -1.06 4.22 -23.19
N ARG A 142 -1.25 2.98 -23.66
CA ARG A 142 -0.17 2.08 -24.07
C ARG A 142 -0.26 1.90 -25.58
N ASP A 143 0.69 2.52 -26.27
CA ASP A 143 1.17 2.27 -27.64
C ASP A 143 0.11 2.00 -28.73
N GLU A 144 -0.46 3.08 -29.30
CA GLU A 144 -0.85 3.06 -30.71
C GLU A 144 0.39 3.22 -31.59
N LYS A 145 1.03 2.10 -31.92
CA LYS A 145 1.87 1.98 -33.13
C LYS A 145 1.27 0.95 -34.06
N SER A 146 0.47 1.46 -35.01
CA SER A 146 0.30 0.99 -36.39
C SER A 146 0.44 -0.53 -36.63
N SER A 147 -0.68 -1.25 -36.60
CA SER A 147 -1.04 -2.19 -37.66
C SER A 147 -2.52 -2.54 -37.53
N THR A 148 -3.24 -2.53 -38.64
CA THR A 148 -4.58 -3.11 -38.79
C THR A 148 -4.59 -4.51 -38.17
N SER A 149 -5.16 -4.66 -36.97
CA SER A 149 -5.35 -5.95 -36.32
C SER A 149 -6.76 -5.98 -35.74
N GLU A 150 -7.48 -7.06 -36.07
CA GLU A 150 -8.82 -7.35 -35.55
C GLU A 150 -8.84 -7.20 -34.03
N GLU A 151 -9.83 -6.47 -33.51
CA GLU A 151 -10.01 -6.26 -32.07
C GLU A 151 -10.24 -7.62 -31.41
N LYS A 152 -9.22 -8.15 -30.73
CA LYS A 152 -9.28 -9.48 -30.10
C LYS A 152 -10.41 -9.51 -29.07
N PRO A 153 -11.20 -10.61 -29.02
CA PRO A 153 -12.35 -10.69 -28.13
C PRO A 153 -11.93 -10.63 -26.65
N LEU A 154 -12.78 -10.02 -25.82
CA LEU A 154 -12.64 -10.06 -24.37
C LEU A 154 -13.01 -11.47 -23.89
N LEU A 155 -12.03 -12.15 -23.30
CA LEU A 155 -12.14 -13.53 -22.83
C LEU A 155 -12.66 -13.57 -21.40
N ASP A 156 -13.47 -14.55 -21.04
CA ASP A 156 -13.96 -14.72 -19.66
C ASP A 156 -13.61 -16.12 -19.11
N ARG A 157 -14.15 -16.45 -17.93
CA ARG A 157 -13.94 -17.75 -17.27
C ARG A 157 -14.10 -18.94 -18.23
N ASP A 158 -15.08 -18.90 -19.13
CA ASP A 158 -15.46 -20.06 -19.94
C ASP A 158 -14.38 -20.36 -21.01
N SER A 159 -13.50 -19.41 -21.28
CA SER A 159 -12.35 -19.54 -22.17
C SER A 159 -11.03 -19.91 -21.49
N PHE A 160 -10.97 -19.96 -20.15
CA PHE A 160 -9.71 -20.16 -19.41
C PHE A 160 -9.01 -21.47 -19.78
N HIS A 161 -9.76 -22.56 -19.99
CA HIS A 161 -9.17 -23.86 -20.34
C HIS A 161 -8.46 -23.86 -21.69
N THR A 162 -8.84 -22.98 -22.62
CA THR A 162 -8.30 -22.94 -23.97
C THR A 162 -7.33 -21.78 -24.18
N GLU A 163 -7.55 -20.65 -23.50
CA GLU A 163 -6.83 -19.40 -23.78
C GLU A 163 -5.85 -18.96 -22.69
N PHE A 164 -5.95 -19.50 -21.46
CA PHE A 164 -5.03 -19.13 -20.37
C PHE A 164 -3.67 -19.82 -20.56
N ASP A 165 -2.64 -19.03 -20.88
CA ASP A 165 -1.25 -19.51 -20.96
C ASP A 165 -0.48 -19.21 -19.67
N THR A 166 -0.14 -20.28 -18.95
CA THR A 166 0.63 -20.28 -17.71
C THR A 166 1.99 -19.58 -17.83
N ASN A 167 2.73 -19.82 -18.91
CA ASN A 167 4.05 -19.24 -19.10
C ASN A 167 3.98 -17.76 -19.46
N ALA A 168 3.00 -17.37 -20.28
CA ALA A 168 2.76 -15.98 -20.61
C ALA A 168 2.36 -15.18 -19.36
N TYR A 169 1.49 -15.74 -18.52
CA TYR A 169 1.11 -15.16 -17.23
C TYR A 169 2.33 -14.93 -16.32
N LEU A 170 3.14 -15.98 -16.10
CA LEU A 170 4.37 -15.86 -15.31
C LEU A 170 5.35 -14.84 -15.88
N LYS A 171 5.52 -14.84 -17.21
CA LYS A 171 6.45 -13.95 -17.89
C LYS A 171 6.06 -12.49 -17.69
N ASP A 172 4.81 -12.15 -18.00
CA ASP A 172 4.34 -10.76 -18.02
C ASP A 172 4.26 -10.17 -16.60
N PHE A 173 3.85 -10.96 -15.61
CA PHE A 173 3.63 -10.45 -14.25
C PHE A 173 4.83 -10.61 -13.31
N TYR A 174 5.64 -11.67 -13.45
CA TYR A 174 6.62 -12.05 -12.42
C TYR A 174 8.08 -12.02 -12.86
N THR A 175 8.39 -11.76 -14.13
CA THR A 175 9.79 -11.67 -14.59
C THR A 175 10.45 -10.39 -14.11
N ASN A 176 9.87 -9.24 -14.45
CA ASN A 176 10.38 -7.92 -14.07
C ASN A 176 9.57 -7.26 -12.93
N ILE A 177 8.32 -7.68 -12.74
CA ILE A 177 7.40 -7.13 -11.73
C ILE A 177 7.18 -5.63 -11.94
N ASP A 178 6.93 -5.25 -13.18
CA ASP A 178 6.59 -3.87 -13.54
C ASP A 178 5.11 -3.57 -13.25
N ASP A 179 4.29 -4.61 -13.08
CA ASP A 179 2.87 -4.49 -12.80
C ASP A 179 2.60 -3.97 -11.37
N PRO A 180 1.85 -2.86 -11.22
CA PRO A 180 1.58 -2.26 -9.91
C PRO A 180 0.86 -3.19 -8.93
N ALA A 181 0.01 -4.08 -9.43
CA ALA A 181 -0.76 -5.01 -8.59
C ALA A 181 0.17 -6.07 -8.00
N MET A 182 1.11 -6.59 -8.80
CA MET A 182 2.15 -7.51 -8.32
C MET A 182 3.09 -6.84 -7.32
N GLN A 183 3.51 -5.59 -7.58
CA GLN A 183 4.34 -4.83 -6.65
C GLN A 183 3.64 -4.62 -5.32
N MET A 184 2.34 -4.30 -5.33
CA MET A 184 1.53 -4.15 -4.12
C MET A 184 1.54 -5.45 -3.31
N VAL A 185 1.23 -6.59 -3.93
CA VAL A 185 1.19 -7.88 -3.22
C VAL A 185 2.56 -8.25 -2.64
N LEU A 186 3.62 -8.18 -3.44
CA LEU A 186 4.98 -8.55 -3.00
C LEU A 186 5.54 -7.59 -1.94
N THR A 187 5.04 -6.37 -1.90
CA THR A 187 5.39 -5.37 -0.88
C THR A 187 4.63 -5.61 0.42
N PHE A 188 3.30 -5.72 0.35
CA PHE A 188 2.43 -5.65 1.53
C PHE A 188 2.09 -7.01 2.14
N LEU A 189 2.06 -8.09 1.35
CA LEU A 189 1.77 -9.43 1.89
C LEU A 189 2.76 -9.84 2.99
N PRO A 190 4.09 -9.68 2.86
CA PRO A 190 5.03 -9.99 3.94
C PRO A 190 4.73 -9.22 5.23
N HIS A 191 4.28 -7.96 5.13
CA HIS A 191 3.90 -7.14 6.29
C HIS A 191 2.63 -7.63 6.97
N ILE A 192 1.66 -8.12 6.21
CA ILE A 192 0.44 -8.74 6.75
C ILE A 192 0.84 -10.02 7.48
N VAL A 193 1.62 -10.91 6.84
CA VAL A 193 2.06 -12.18 7.42
C VAL A 193 2.84 -11.97 8.72
N ALA A 194 3.75 -11.00 8.77
CA ALA A 194 4.57 -10.71 9.94
C ALA A 194 3.77 -10.29 11.19
N ARG A 195 2.51 -9.88 11.03
CA ARG A 195 1.62 -9.45 12.12
C ARG A 195 0.66 -10.54 12.59
N LEU A 196 0.60 -11.66 11.89
CA LEU A 196 -0.24 -12.79 12.27
C LEU A 196 0.46 -13.65 13.33
N PRO A 197 -0.29 -14.26 14.25
CA PRO A 197 0.27 -15.29 15.12
C PRO A 197 0.53 -16.57 14.33
N PRO A 198 1.51 -17.42 14.73
CA PRO A 198 1.76 -18.71 14.09
C PRO A 198 0.48 -19.54 13.95
N GLN A 199 0.30 -20.19 12.80
CA GLN A 199 -0.87 -21.01 12.46
C GLN A 199 -0.44 -22.41 12.01
N LYS A 200 -1.35 -23.37 11.92
CA LYS A 200 -0.99 -24.71 11.44
C LYS A 200 -1.11 -24.82 9.94
N THR A 201 -2.23 -24.36 9.36
CA THR A 201 -2.55 -24.59 7.95
C THR A 201 -2.88 -23.30 7.20
N LEU A 202 -2.28 -23.13 6.02
CA LEU A 202 -2.67 -22.13 5.02
C LEU A 202 -3.21 -22.83 3.77
N LEU A 203 -4.33 -22.34 3.25
CA LEU A 203 -4.75 -22.57 1.87
C LEU A 203 -4.55 -21.31 1.04
N ASP A 204 -3.82 -21.43 -0.07
CA ASP A 204 -3.79 -20.42 -1.14
C ASP A 204 -4.76 -20.84 -2.25
N PHE A 205 -5.95 -20.23 -2.25
CA PHE A 205 -7.06 -20.52 -3.15
C PHE A 205 -6.95 -19.68 -4.42
N GLY A 206 -6.83 -20.35 -5.57
CA GLY A 206 -6.55 -19.68 -6.84
C GLY A 206 -5.09 -19.21 -6.93
N ALA A 207 -4.16 -20.03 -6.45
CA ALA A 207 -2.73 -19.71 -6.43
C ALA A 207 -2.16 -19.42 -7.83
N GLY A 208 -2.85 -19.85 -8.90
CA GLY A 208 -2.33 -19.85 -10.25
C GLY A 208 -1.08 -20.74 -10.32
N PRO A 209 -0.13 -20.41 -11.22
CA PRO A 209 1.16 -21.06 -11.25
C PRO A 209 2.18 -20.43 -10.30
N THR A 210 1.74 -19.72 -9.26
CA THR A 210 2.61 -18.82 -8.49
C THR A 210 2.95 -19.33 -7.09
N ILE A 211 4.10 -18.91 -6.55
CA ILE A 211 4.61 -19.41 -5.26
C ILE A 211 4.76 -18.32 -4.20
N HIS A 212 4.58 -17.05 -4.58
CA HIS A 212 4.94 -15.89 -3.78
C HIS A 212 4.19 -15.84 -2.44
N VAL A 213 2.91 -16.24 -2.42
CA VAL A 213 2.11 -16.39 -1.21
C VAL A 213 2.74 -17.46 -0.30
N ALA A 214 2.97 -18.67 -0.81
CA ALA A 214 3.56 -19.75 -0.04
C ALA A 214 4.90 -19.35 0.58
N VAL A 215 5.73 -18.63 -0.18
CA VAL A 215 7.01 -18.12 0.31
C VAL A 215 6.79 -17.18 1.49
N CYS A 216 5.88 -16.20 1.39
CA CYS A 216 5.61 -15.27 2.50
C CYS A 216 5.22 -16.02 3.79
N PHE A 217 4.40 -17.07 3.68
CA PHE A 217 3.88 -17.80 4.84
C PHE A 217 4.77 -18.92 5.38
N ARG A 218 5.85 -19.31 4.70
CA ARG A 218 6.68 -20.49 5.04
C ARG A 218 7.16 -20.58 6.50
N ASN A 219 7.33 -19.43 7.17
CA ASN A 219 7.76 -19.37 8.58
C ASN A 219 6.59 -19.22 9.57
N LEU A 220 5.40 -18.86 9.09
CA LEU A 220 4.21 -18.68 9.93
C LEU A 220 3.44 -19.98 10.12
N VAL A 221 3.44 -20.86 9.12
CA VAL A 221 2.59 -22.06 9.08
C VAL A 221 3.37 -23.38 9.09
N GLU A 222 2.72 -24.44 9.55
CA GLU A 222 3.25 -25.81 9.51
C GLU A 222 3.02 -26.45 8.13
N HIS A 223 1.83 -26.27 7.55
CA HIS A 223 1.40 -26.89 6.31
C HIS A 223 0.79 -25.86 5.34
N ILE A 224 1.27 -25.86 4.09
CA ILE A 224 0.76 -25.03 3.01
C ILE A 224 0.03 -25.91 1.99
N TYR A 225 -1.16 -25.47 1.59
CA TYR A 225 -1.96 -26.07 0.54
C TYR A 225 -2.11 -25.05 -0.58
N LEU A 226 -1.75 -25.45 -1.79
CA LEU A 226 -1.95 -24.62 -2.98
C LEU A 226 -3.12 -25.19 -3.75
N ALA A 227 -4.01 -24.34 -4.27
CA ALA A 227 -5.12 -24.81 -5.09
C ALA A 227 -5.33 -23.91 -6.29
N ASP A 228 -5.64 -24.52 -7.43
CA ASP A 228 -5.99 -23.79 -8.64
C ASP A 228 -7.05 -24.54 -9.45
N TYR A 229 -7.84 -23.82 -10.25
CA TYR A 229 -8.87 -24.40 -11.11
C TYR A 229 -8.29 -25.05 -12.37
N LEU A 230 -7.20 -24.48 -12.93
CA LEU A 230 -6.62 -24.93 -14.19
C LEU A 230 -5.58 -26.03 -14.01
N PRO A 231 -5.66 -27.15 -14.75
CA PRO A 231 -4.70 -28.25 -14.64
C PRO A 231 -3.26 -27.82 -14.95
N GLN A 232 -3.05 -26.98 -15.97
CA GLN A 232 -1.72 -26.51 -16.36
C GLN A 232 -1.01 -25.69 -15.26
N ASN A 233 -1.77 -24.92 -14.46
CA ASN A 233 -1.22 -24.17 -13.34
C ASN A 233 -0.81 -25.09 -12.20
N ARG A 234 -1.66 -26.07 -11.86
CA ARG A 234 -1.32 -27.10 -10.86
C ARG A 234 -0.12 -27.94 -11.27
N GLU A 235 -0.02 -28.30 -12.56
CA GLU A 235 1.15 -28.99 -13.11
C GLU A 235 2.42 -28.15 -12.95
N GLU A 236 2.36 -26.85 -13.20
CA GLU A 236 3.50 -25.96 -12.97
C GLU A 236 3.90 -25.89 -11.49
N LEU A 237 2.95 -25.80 -10.57
CA LEU A 237 3.22 -25.89 -9.14
C LEU A 237 3.84 -27.23 -8.74
N CYS A 238 3.38 -28.34 -9.34
CA CYS A 238 3.93 -29.67 -9.13
C CYS A 238 5.38 -29.77 -9.65
N ARG A 239 5.65 -29.20 -10.83
CA ARG A 239 7.02 -29.07 -11.37
C ARG A 239 7.89 -28.25 -10.44
N TRP A 240 7.43 -27.09 -9.97
CA TRP A 240 8.19 -26.26 -9.04
C TRP A 240 8.49 -26.99 -7.72
N LYS A 241 7.49 -27.67 -7.14
CA LYS A 241 7.64 -28.46 -5.91
C LYS A 241 8.66 -29.59 -6.08
N SER A 242 8.73 -30.18 -7.27
CA SER A 242 9.63 -31.29 -7.60
C SER A 242 10.97 -30.84 -8.18
N CYS A 243 11.29 -29.55 -8.11
CA CYS A 243 12.50 -28.94 -8.68
C CYS A 243 12.66 -29.13 -10.20
N GLN A 244 11.55 -29.22 -10.93
CA GLN A 244 11.47 -29.39 -12.40
C GLN A 244 10.95 -28.14 -13.13
N SER A 245 10.50 -27.11 -12.42
CA SER A 245 10.11 -25.82 -13.03
C SER A 245 11.33 -25.08 -13.55
N THR A 246 11.17 -24.39 -14.68
CA THR A 246 12.21 -23.58 -15.33
C THR A 246 12.06 -22.08 -15.07
N PHE A 247 10.95 -21.65 -14.48
CA PHE A 247 10.71 -20.23 -14.23
C PHE A 247 11.62 -19.70 -13.10
N ASP A 248 12.27 -18.56 -13.34
CA ASP A 248 13.16 -17.93 -12.36
C ASP A 248 12.38 -17.00 -11.42
N TRP A 249 12.18 -17.45 -10.19
CA TRP A 249 11.53 -16.69 -9.13
C TRP A 249 12.44 -15.66 -8.44
N SER A 250 13.67 -15.44 -8.91
CA SER A 250 14.65 -14.56 -8.24
C SER A 250 14.14 -13.14 -8.03
N SER A 251 13.44 -12.54 -8.98
CA SER A 251 12.94 -11.15 -8.83
C SER A 251 11.88 -11.06 -7.72
N PRO A 252 10.80 -11.86 -7.71
CA PRO A 252 9.81 -11.82 -6.63
C PRO A 252 10.41 -12.18 -5.27
N LEU A 253 11.32 -13.16 -5.23
CA LEU A 253 11.98 -13.59 -3.99
C LEU A 253 12.89 -12.50 -3.41
N LYS A 254 13.54 -11.67 -4.23
CA LYS A 254 14.31 -10.51 -3.75
C LYS A 254 13.41 -9.48 -3.09
N MET A 255 12.25 -9.19 -3.67
CA MET A 255 11.29 -8.26 -3.07
C MET A 255 10.80 -8.77 -1.72
N ILE A 256 10.34 -10.03 -1.67
CA ILE A 256 9.89 -10.66 -0.42
C ILE A 256 11.02 -10.64 0.63
N ALA A 257 12.23 -11.09 0.27
CA ALA A 257 13.37 -11.09 1.17
C ALA A 257 13.70 -9.69 1.70
N THR A 258 13.63 -8.66 0.86
CA THR A 258 13.86 -7.27 1.25
C THR A 258 12.83 -6.81 2.29
N HIS A 259 11.54 -7.11 2.07
CA HIS A 259 10.50 -6.76 3.04
C HIS A 259 10.53 -7.58 4.32
N GLU A 260 11.12 -8.78 4.28
CA GLU A 260 11.40 -9.58 5.48
C GLU A 260 12.71 -9.19 6.18
N GLY A 261 13.45 -8.21 5.68
CA GLY A 261 14.75 -7.80 6.24
C GLY A 261 15.87 -8.85 6.05
N LYS A 262 15.75 -9.73 5.05
CA LYS A 262 16.72 -10.77 4.70
C LYS A 262 17.63 -10.32 3.56
N ASN A 263 18.87 -10.82 3.56
CA ASN A 263 19.80 -10.62 2.45
C ASN A 263 19.47 -11.54 1.26
N TRP A 264 20.09 -11.27 0.11
CA TRP A 264 19.81 -11.97 -1.15
C TRP A 264 20.75 -13.16 -1.42
N THR A 265 21.62 -13.53 -0.48
CA THR A 265 22.66 -14.56 -0.73
C THR A 265 22.08 -15.97 -0.86
N ASN A 266 20.92 -16.23 -0.23
CA ASN A 266 20.32 -17.56 -0.14
C ASN A 266 18.85 -17.58 -0.60
N LEU A 267 18.52 -16.92 -1.72
CA LEU A 267 17.14 -16.93 -2.26
C LEU A 267 16.63 -18.35 -2.52
N LYS A 268 17.49 -19.24 -3.02
CA LYS A 268 17.17 -20.66 -3.22
C LYS A 268 16.73 -21.36 -1.93
N LYS A 269 17.27 -20.94 -0.78
CA LYS A 269 16.88 -21.48 0.53
C LYS A 269 15.42 -21.15 0.85
N LEU A 270 14.94 -19.96 0.46
CA LEU A 270 13.52 -19.59 0.61
C LEU A 270 12.62 -20.58 -0.10
N GLU A 271 12.97 -20.96 -1.33
CA GLU A 271 12.22 -21.95 -2.08
C GLU A 271 12.29 -23.34 -1.43
N VAL A 272 13.46 -23.79 -1.01
CA VAL A 272 13.63 -25.10 -0.34
C VAL A 272 12.78 -25.18 0.93
N GLU A 273 12.90 -24.19 1.82
CA GLU A 273 12.09 -24.10 3.04
C GLU A 273 10.59 -24.07 2.73
N THR A 274 10.19 -23.39 1.66
CA THR A 274 8.78 -23.33 1.24
C THR A 274 8.29 -24.66 0.69
N ARG A 275 9.08 -25.35 -0.14
CA ARG A 275 8.73 -26.67 -0.71
C ARG A 275 8.47 -27.70 0.37
N GLU A 276 9.25 -27.70 1.45
CA GLU A 276 9.07 -28.59 2.60
C GLU A 276 7.72 -28.36 3.30
N LYS A 277 7.22 -27.12 3.28
CA LYS A 277 5.93 -26.74 3.88
C LYS A 277 4.73 -27.05 2.99
N VAL A 278 4.91 -27.02 1.67
CA VAL A 278 3.83 -27.35 0.72
C VAL A 278 3.45 -28.81 0.87
N SER A 279 2.27 -29.08 1.42
CA SER A 279 1.78 -30.42 1.72
C SER A 279 1.07 -31.02 0.50
N LYS A 280 0.11 -30.30 -0.10
CA LYS A 280 -0.62 -30.75 -1.30
C LYS A 280 -0.90 -29.60 -2.27
N ILE A 281 -1.05 -29.98 -3.54
CA ILE A 281 -1.54 -29.11 -4.62
C ILE A 281 -2.89 -29.70 -5.03
N LEU A 282 -3.96 -28.90 -4.94
CA LEU A 282 -5.35 -29.34 -4.98
C LEU A 282 -6.10 -28.71 -6.16
N TYR A 283 -7.15 -29.38 -6.62
CA TYR A 283 -8.15 -28.75 -7.48
C TYR A 283 -9.10 -27.91 -6.63
N CYS A 284 -9.45 -26.72 -7.11
CA CYS A 284 -10.48 -25.88 -6.51
C CYS A 284 -11.47 -25.36 -7.54
N ASN A 285 -12.71 -25.15 -7.12
CA ASN A 285 -13.77 -24.52 -7.88
C ASN A 285 -14.62 -23.65 -6.94
N ALA A 286 -14.60 -22.33 -7.14
CA ALA A 286 -15.29 -21.38 -6.26
C ALA A 286 -16.82 -21.57 -6.24
N PHE A 287 -17.38 -22.24 -7.23
CA PHE A 287 -18.82 -22.49 -7.34
C PHE A 287 -19.27 -23.80 -6.67
N GLU A 288 -18.32 -24.64 -6.24
CA GLU A 288 -18.56 -25.87 -5.48
C GLU A 288 -18.50 -25.61 -3.96
N ASN A 289 -19.14 -26.48 -3.18
CA ASN A 289 -19.04 -26.49 -1.73
C ASN A 289 -18.87 -27.94 -1.25
N PRO A 290 -17.71 -28.31 -0.68
CA PRO A 290 -16.53 -27.47 -0.42
C PRO A 290 -15.87 -26.98 -1.72
N ALA A 291 -15.32 -25.75 -1.72
CA ALA A 291 -14.73 -25.14 -2.91
C ALA A 291 -13.36 -25.74 -3.31
N VAL A 292 -12.85 -26.69 -2.53
CA VAL A 292 -11.60 -27.42 -2.81
C VAL A 292 -11.90 -28.91 -2.71
N GLN A 293 -11.33 -29.69 -3.63
CA GLN A 293 -11.46 -31.14 -3.64
C GLN A 293 -10.30 -31.82 -2.90
N GLY A 294 -10.62 -32.71 -1.97
CA GLY A 294 -9.64 -33.48 -1.21
C GLY A 294 -10.28 -34.36 -0.14
N PRO A 295 -9.47 -35.13 0.61
CA PRO A 295 -9.98 -35.92 1.74
C PRO A 295 -10.60 -35.02 2.80
N GLU A 296 -11.75 -35.39 3.35
CA GLU A 296 -12.56 -34.58 4.26
C GLU A 296 -11.76 -33.99 5.44
N HIS A 297 -10.85 -34.77 6.03
CA HIS A 297 -9.97 -34.31 7.12
C HIS A 297 -8.96 -33.20 6.73
N VAL A 298 -8.73 -32.98 5.44
CA VAL A 298 -7.83 -31.95 4.90
C VAL A 298 -8.62 -30.70 4.48
N VAL A 299 -9.81 -30.88 3.91
CA VAL A 299 -10.61 -29.80 3.31
C VAL A 299 -11.71 -29.25 4.21
N ALA A 300 -11.91 -29.83 5.40
CA ALA A 300 -12.95 -29.40 6.32
C ALA A 300 -12.81 -27.94 6.77
N SER A 301 -11.58 -27.43 6.99
CA SER A 301 -11.31 -26.01 7.28
C SER A 301 -9.82 -25.71 7.49
N PHE A 302 -9.39 -24.49 7.15
CA PHE A 302 -8.02 -23.98 7.27
C PHE A 302 -7.95 -22.83 8.29
N ASP A 303 -6.83 -22.72 9.01
CA ASP A 303 -6.58 -21.58 9.92
C ASP A 303 -6.43 -20.26 9.15
N ILE A 304 -5.83 -20.31 7.95
CA ILE A 304 -5.74 -19.18 7.02
C ILE A 304 -6.19 -19.61 5.63
N VAL A 305 -7.05 -18.82 5.00
CA VAL A 305 -7.32 -18.91 3.55
C VAL A 305 -6.91 -17.59 2.90
N ASN A 306 -6.03 -17.68 1.91
CA ASN A 306 -5.60 -16.58 1.06
C ASN A 306 -6.22 -16.73 -0.33
N THR A 307 -6.64 -15.64 -0.96
CA THR A 307 -6.99 -15.62 -2.39
C THR A 307 -6.66 -14.26 -2.99
N ILE A 308 -5.82 -14.22 -4.02
CA ILE A 308 -5.33 -12.96 -4.59
C ILE A 308 -5.58 -12.98 -6.11
N PHE A 309 -6.21 -11.93 -6.64
CA PHE A 309 -6.52 -11.77 -8.08
C PHE A 309 -7.20 -12.99 -8.70
N THR A 310 -8.23 -13.52 -8.04
CA THR A 310 -8.88 -14.79 -8.41
C THR A 310 -10.38 -14.60 -8.65
N LEU A 311 -11.13 -14.18 -7.63
CA LEU A 311 -12.60 -14.27 -7.62
C LEU A 311 -13.25 -13.32 -8.63
N GLU A 312 -12.66 -12.14 -8.83
CA GLU A 312 -13.11 -11.16 -9.81
C GLU A 312 -12.89 -11.62 -11.26
N TYR A 313 -11.94 -12.52 -11.50
CA TYR A 313 -11.67 -13.07 -12.83
C TYR A 313 -12.50 -14.33 -13.12
N CYS A 314 -12.83 -15.12 -12.11
CA CYS A 314 -13.63 -16.34 -12.31
C CYS A 314 -15.14 -16.13 -12.27
N CYS A 315 -15.64 -14.94 -11.91
CA CYS A 315 -17.07 -14.66 -11.80
C CYS A 315 -17.56 -13.79 -12.96
N ASN A 316 -18.70 -14.14 -13.53
CA ASN A 316 -19.31 -13.38 -14.63
C ASN A 316 -20.39 -12.39 -14.18
N THR A 317 -20.98 -12.60 -12.99
CA THR A 317 -21.98 -11.72 -12.37
C THR A 317 -21.69 -11.47 -10.89
N LEU A 318 -22.34 -10.45 -10.32
CA LEU A 318 -22.22 -10.13 -8.90
C LEU A 318 -22.80 -11.24 -8.01
N GLU A 319 -23.88 -11.91 -8.43
CA GLU A 319 -24.47 -13.03 -7.70
C GLU A 319 -23.52 -14.23 -7.66
N GLU A 320 -22.85 -14.52 -8.78
CA GLU A 320 -21.79 -15.52 -8.85
C GLU A 320 -20.65 -15.18 -7.89
N TYR A 321 -20.22 -13.91 -7.86
CA TYR A 321 -19.16 -13.44 -6.98
C TYR A 321 -19.52 -13.57 -5.50
N GLN A 322 -20.73 -13.14 -5.10
CA GLN A 322 -21.19 -13.27 -3.72
C GLN A 322 -21.19 -14.74 -3.26
N LYS A 323 -21.67 -15.66 -4.12
CA LYS A 323 -21.64 -17.10 -3.85
C LYS A 323 -20.20 -17.64 -3.75
N ALA A 324 -19.32 -17.25 -4.67
CA ALA A 324 -17.93 -17.66 -4.68
C ALA A 324 -17.19 -17.20 -3.42
N VAL A 325 -17.32 -15.93 -3.04
CA VAL A 325 -16.75 -15.38 -1.80
C VAL A 325 -17.21 -16.17 -0.58
N LYS A 326 -18.53 -16.45 -0.48
CA LYS A 326 -19.07 -17.24 0.63
C LYS A 326 -18.46 -18.64 0.67
N ASN A 327 -18.43 -19.36 -0.46
CA ASN A 327 -17.90 -20.72 -0.53
C ASN A 327 -16.41 -20.79 -0.14
N VAL A 328 -15.60 -19.79 -0.51
CA VAL A 328 -14.18 -19.74 -0.15
C VAL A 328 -14.00 -19.37 1.33
N ILE A 329 -14.77 -18.42 1.86
CA ILE A 329 -14.73 -18.06 3.30
C ILE A 329 -15.24 -19.20 4.18
N ASP A 330 -16.15 -20.05 3.69
CA ASP A 330 -16.61 -21.25 4.40
C ASP A 330 -15.44 -22.21 4.71
N LEU A 331 -14.36 -22.19 3.92
CA LEU A 331 -13.13 -22.97 4.19
C LEU A 331 -12.30 -22.42 5.34
N VAL A 332 -12.55 -21.20 5.82
CA VAL A 332 -11.83 -20.63 6.98
C VAL A 332 -12.47 -21.17 8.26
N LYS A 333 -11.64 -21.61 9.22
CA LYS A 333 -12.12 -22.01 10.56
C LYS A 333 -12.80 -20.84 11.29
N PRO A 334 -13.75 -21.10 12.19
CA PRO A 334 -14.18 -20.10 13.16
C PRO A 334 -12.97 -19.50 13.90
N GLY A 335 -12.86 -18.17 13.92
CA GLY A 335 -11.71 -17.46 14.49
C GLY A 335 -10.43 -17.43 13.63
N GLY A 336 -10.43 -18.11 12.47
CA GLY A 336 -9.33 -18.10 11.50
C GLY A 336 -9.27 -16.83 10.66
N TYR A 337 -8.27 -16.74 9.79
CA TYR A 337 -7.99 -15.55 8.99
C TYR A 337 -8.33 -15.76 7.51
N PHE A 338 -8.98 -14.76 6.93
CA PHE A 338 -9.18 -14.63 5.50
C PHE A 338 -8.34 -13.47 4.99
N ILE A 339 -7.55 -13.74 3.96
CA ILE A 339 -6.71 -12.73 3.30
C ILE A 339 -7.11 -12.69 1.84
N MET A 340 -7.39 -11.50 1.34
CA MET A 340 -7.77 -11.31 -0.05
C MET A 340 -7.04 -10.13 -0.67
N GLY A 341 -6.62 -10.29 -1.91
CA GLY A 341 -6.14 -9.21 -2.76
C GLY A 341 -6.93 -9.16 -4.05
N GLY A 342 -7.25 -7.97 -4.56
CA GLY A 342 -8.03 -7.82 -5.77
C GLY A 342 -7.97 -6.41 -6.34
N ILE A 343 -8.70 -6.18 -7.42
CA ILE A 343 -8.84 -4.86 -8.04
C ILE A 343 -10.31 -4.43 -8.06
N LEU A 344 -10.56 -3.18 -7.67
CA LEU A 344 -11.87 -2.54 -7.66
C LEU A 344 -12.09 -1.80 -8.98
N GLU A 345 -13.34 -1.77 -9.41
CA GLU A 345 -13.83 -0.96 -10.54
C GLU A 345 -13.11 -1.20 -11.88
N GLU A 346 -12.37 -2.30 -12.00
CA GLU A 346 -11.72 -2.72 -13.23
C GLU A 346 -12.61 -3.71 -14.00
N THR A 347 -12.46 -3.73 -15.32
CA THR A 347 -13.28 -4.53 -16.24
C THR A 347 -12.49 -5.54 -17.04
N TRP A 348 -11.15 -5.40 -17.10
CA TRP A 348 -10.29 -6.35 -17.80
C TRP A 348 -8.84 -6.30 -17.32
N CYS A 349 -8.09 -7.37 -17.59
CA CYS A 349 -6.64 -7.40 -17.52
C CYS A 349 -6.06 -7.96 -18.82
N SER A 350 -4.78 -7.71 -19.08
CA SER A 350 -4.11 -8.24 -20.28
C SER A 350 -2.77 -8.88 -19.95
N PHE A 351 -2.55 -10.06 -20.50
CA PHE A 351 -1.27 -10.76 -20.51
C PHE A 351 -1.22 -11.71 -21.72
N GLY A 352 -0.03 -12.08 -22.19
CA GLY A 352 0.14 -12.98 -23.32
C GLY A 352 -0.48 -12.47 -24.63
N GLY A 353 -0.65 -11.15 -24.76
CA GLY A 353 -1.34 -10.54 -25.91
C GLY A 353 -2.83 -10.91 -26.01
N ARG A 354 -3.46 -11.25 -24.87
CA ARG A 354 -4.87 -11.58 -24.67
C ARG A 354 -5.48 -10.60 -23.66
N LYS A 355 -6.79 -10.39 -23.71
CA LYS A 355 -7.54 -9.60 -22.71
C LYS A 355 -8.55 -10.50 -22.02
N PHE A 356 -8.50 -10.54 -20.70
CA PHE A 356 -9.43 -11.31 -19.87
C PHE A 356 -10.33 -10.37 -19.08
N LYS A 357 -11.60 -10.72 -18.95
CA LYS A 357 -12.63 -9.99 -18.22
C LYS A 357 -12.29 -10.01 -16.73
N CYS A 358 -12.40 -8.84 -16.12
CA CYS A 358 -12.45 -8.64 -14.68
C CYS A 358 -13.87 -8.21 -14.34
N LEU A 359 -14.51 -8.85 -13.37
CA LEU A 359 -15.82 -8.43 -12.92
C LEU A 359 -15.69 -7.07 -12.20
N TYR A 360 -16.45 -6.08 -12.68
CA TYR A 360 -16.52 -4.78 -12.02
C TYR A 360 -17.14 -4.94 -10.62
N ILE A 361 -16.32 -4.74 -9.59
CA ILE A 361 -16.70 -4.83 -8.18
C ILE A 361 -16.35 -3.53 -7.46
N THR A 362 -17.23 -3.07 -6.59
CA THR A 362 -16.97 -1.90 -5.73
C THR A 362 -16.62 -2.32 -4.32
N LYS A 363 -16.01 -1.42 -3.57
CA LYS A 363 -15.66 -1.62 -2.17
C LYS A 363 -16.89 -1.97 -1.31
N GLU A 364 -17.98 -1.23 -1.48
CA GLU A 364 -19.21 -1.41 -0.71
C GLU A 364 -19.78 -2.81 -0.94
N PHE A 365 -19.74 -3.28 -2.19
CA PHE A 365 -20.22 -4.60 -2.58
C PHE A 365 -19.37 -5.71 -1.93
N ILE A 366 -18.04 -5.65 -2.02
CA ILE A 366 -17.18 -6.69 -1.43
C ILE A 366 -17.28 -6.72 0.10
N PHE A 367 -17.37 -5.56 0.76
CA PHE A 367 -17.56 -5.49 2.22
C PHE A 367 -18.95 -6.00 2.62
N GLY A 368 -19.97 -5.86 1.77
CA GLY A 368 -21.25 -6.55 1.92
C GLY A 368 -21.07 -8.06 1.92
N CYS A 369 -20.40 -8.60 0.90
CA CYS A 369 -20.14 -10.04 0.78
C CYS A 369 -19.35 -10.59 1.98
N PHE A 370 -18.35 -9.86 2.47
CA PHE A 370 -17.55 -10.26 3.64
C PHE A 370 -18.39 -10.34 4.92
N ARG A 371 -19.28 -9.38 5.15
CA ARG A 371 -20.19 -9.38 6.31
C ARG A 371 -21.17 -10.54 6.23
N ASP A 372 -21.78 -10.74 5.07
CA ASP A 372 -22.74 -11.83 4.83
C ASP A 372 -22.09 -13.21 5.02
N ALA A 373 -20.80 -13.34 4.70
CA ALA A 373 -20.02 -14.55 4.90
C ALA A 373 -19.41 -14.69 6.32
N GLY A 374 -19.69 -13.75 7.23
CA GLY A 374 -19.30 -13.84 8.64
C GLY A 374 -17.87 -13.38 8.94
N LEU A 375 -17.26 -12.54 8.11
CA LEU A 375 -16.00 -11.87 8.42
C LEU A 375 -16.22 -10.62 9.28
N LEU A 376 -15.33 -10.41 10.25
CA LEU A 376 -15.33 -9.25 11.12
C LEU A 376 -14.57 -8.09 10.47
N VAL A 377 -15.23 -7.36 9.57
CA VAL A 377 -14.61 -6.27 8.79
C VAL A 377 -14.78 -4.86 9.39
N ASP A 378 -15.81 -4.64 10.20
CA ASP A 378 -16.12 -3.30 10.76
C ASP A 378 -15.59 -3.09 12.18
N GLU A 379 -15.65 -4.13 13.03
CA GLU A 379 -15.47 -4.00 14.48
C GLU A 379 -14.15 -4.61 15.00
N ASP A 380 -13.39 -5.27 14.12
CA ASP A 380 -12.17 -5.96 14.51
C ASP A 380 -10.94 -5.06 14.33
N LYS A 381 -10.24 -4.74 15.43
CA LYS A 381 -8.97 -4.01 15.38
C LYS A 381 -7.87 -4.78 14.63
N LEU A 382 -8.06 -6.08 14.43
CA LEU A 382 -7.18 -6.93 13.64
C LEU A 382 -7.55 -6.95 12.15
N CYS A 383 -8.72 -6.43 11.77
CA CYS A 383 -9.05 -6.20 10.36
C CYS A 383 -8.09 -5.15 9.79
N ARG A 384 -7.41 -5.50 8.71
CA ARG A 384 -6.52 -4.61 7.98
C ARG A 384 -7.00 -4.54 6.55
N TYR A 385 -7.28 -3.33 6.10
CA TYR A 385 -7.62 -3.05 4.71
C TYR A 385 -6.68 -1.99 4.18
N LEU A 386 -6.10 -2.26 3.02
CA LEU A 386 -5.21 -1.37 2.28
C LEU A 386 -5.76 -1.24 0.87
N GLU A 387 -5.81 -0.01 0.36
CA GLU A 387 -6.27 0.29 -0.99
C GLU A 387 -5.36 1.35 -1.61
N ILE A 388 -4.87 1.07 -2.82
CA ILE A 388 -3.96 1.95 -3.57
C ILE A 388 -4.36 1.86 -5.05
N ASN A 389 -4.78 2.98 -5.64
CA ASN A 389 -5.16 3.07 -7.06
C ASN A 389 -6.15 1.98 -7.51
N GLY A 390 -7.21 1.73 -6.72
CA GLY A 390 -8.21 0.71 -7.01
C GLY A 390 -7.79 -0.73 -6.66
N MET A 391 -6.50 -1.01 -6.44
CA MET A 391 -6.05 -2.31 -5.96
C MET A 391 -6.21 -2.37 -4.44
N PHE A 392 -6.66 -3.50 -3.91
CA PHE A 392 -6.85 -3.68 -2.47
C PHE A 392 -6.21 -4.95 -1.95
N MET A 393 -5.89 -4.93 -0.66
CA MET A 393 -5.60 -6.10 0.14
C MET A 393 -6.34 -6.00 1.48
N ILE A 394 -6.94 -7.10 1.90
CA ILE A 394 -7.62 -7.22 3.18
C ILE A 394 -7.13 -8.45 3.94
N CYS A 395 -6.97 -8.31 5.25
CA CYS A 395 -6.85 -9.42 6.19
C CYS A 395 -7.94 -9.23 7.25
N ALA A 396 -8.88 -10.16 7.31
CA ALA A 396 -9.99 -10.14 8.24
C ALA A 396 -10.13 -11.49 8.94
N ARG A 397 -10.68 -11.48 10.16
CA ARG A 397 -10.94 -12.70 10.91
C ARG A 397 -12.36 -13.17 10.69
N LYS A 398 -12.56 -14.48 10.56
CA LYS A 398 -13.89 -15.07 10.56
C LYS A 398 -14.44 -15.12 11.97
N LYS A 399 -15.71 -14.76 12.14
CA LYS A 399 -16.39 -14.80 13.43
C LYS A 399 -16.22 -16.19 14.06
N GLY A 400 -15.77 -16.21 15.32
CA GLY A 400 -15.72 -17.45 16.12
C GLY A 400 -17.12 -17.84 16.60
N ASP A 401 -17.24 -19.09 17.04
CA ASP A 401 -18.46 -19.58 17.70
C ASP A 401 -18.69 -18.93 19.08
#